data_AF-A0A2D3WNS8-F1
#
_entry.id   AF-A0A2D3WNS8-F1
#
_cell.length_a   1.000
_cell.length_b   1.000
_cell.length_c   1.000
_cell.angle_alpha   90.00
_cell.angle_beta   90.00
_cell.angle_gamma   90.00
#
_symmetry.space_group_name_H-M   'P 1'
#
loop_
_entity.id
_entity.type
_entity.pdbx_description
1 polymer ?
#
loop_
_entity_poly.entity_id
_entity_poly.type
_entity_poly.pdbx_seq_one_letter_code
_entity_poly.pdbx_strand_id
1 'polypeptide(L)'
;MFKKLLLTSMLLCTMLSADKITVFAASDLKFALDGIKNLFLVQNPKDQIEIIYGSSGKGMRQIENGAPYHLFFSANMDFVEQLYAKGDVATKPKLYAVGRIVIWSKHKNFQPELGFENLQASWAQKIAIANPTHAPYGEKAKQAMQKAGIYDDIKSKLVMGENISQTAGFIANGAADAGIIALSLACAPAIANSDHNAYYLIDDRLHDPLTQGYGITKAGSSLPLARKFYDFMETKEAIESMKKYGFSASSNN
;
A
#
# COMPACT_ATOMS: atom_id res chain seq x y z
N MET A 1 26.99 8.96 70.12
CA MET A 1 25.86 9.73 69.54
C MET A 1 25.80 9.48 68.05
N PHE A 2 24.70 8.89 67.58
CA PHE A 2 24.51 8.34 66.23
C PHE A 2 24.53 9.43 65.13
N LYS A 3 25.41 9.28 64.13
CA LYS A 3 25.31 10.00 62.85
C LYS A 3 24.34 9.22 61.94
N LYS A 4 23.12 9.73 61.76
CA LYS A 4 22.18 9.20 60.74
C LYS A 4 22.60 9.71 59.36
N LEU A 5 23.00 8.78 58.50
CA LEU A 5 23.29 9.00 57.09
C LEU A 5 21.94 9.09 56.35
N LEU A 6 21.59 10.26 55.81
CA LEU A 6 20.45 10.39 54.90
C LEU A 6 20.87 9.88 53.51
N LEU A 7 20.27 8.78 53.07
CA LEU A 7 20.40 8.25 51.72
C LEU A 7 19.26 8.85 50.87
N THR A 8 19.54 9.89 50.10
CA THR A 8 18.57 10.50 49.18
C THR A 8 18.46 9.63 47.94
N SER A 9 17.41 8.80 47.87
CA SER A 9 17.06 8.02 46.68
C SER A 9 16.56 8.98 45.59
N MET A 10 17.37 9.22 44.58
CA MET A 10 17.01 9.98 43.39
C MET A 10 16.19 9.07 42.47
N LEU A 11 14.86 9.10 42.60
CA LEU A 11 13.97 8.42 41.65
C LEU A 11 14.14 9.09 40.28
N LEU A 12 14.89 8.44 39.40
CA LEU A 12 14.99 8.81 37.98
C LEU A 12 13.64 8.44 37.34
N CYS A 13 12.70 9.38 37.34
CA CYS A 13 11.45 9.24 36.63
C CYS A 13 11.78 9.34 35.13
N THR A 14 12.03 8.20 34.48
CA THR A 14 12.12 8.15 33.02
C THR A 14 10.73 8.53 32.50
N MET A 15 10.57 9.79 32.07
CA MET A 15 9.45 10.19 31.25
C MET A 15 9.52 9.36 29.97
N LEU A 16 8.74 8.27 29.92
CA LEU A 16 8.50 7.52 28.70
C LEU A 16 7.74 8.49 27.76
N SER A 17 8.47 9.25 26.95
CA SER A 17 7.85 10.06 25.90
C SER A 17 7.16 9.12 24.92
N ALA A 18 5.97 9.52 24.46
CA ALA A 18 5.30 8.88 23.35
C ALA A 18 6.16 9.09 22.09
N ASP A 19 6.78 8.01 21.59
CA ASP A 19 7.50 8.08 20.32
C ASP A 19 6.47 8.21 19.19
N LYS A 20 6.71 9.14 18.25
CA LYS A 20 5.88 9.33 17.06
C LYS A 20 6.70 9.02 15.81
N ILE A 21 6.12 8.24 14.90
CA ILE A 21 6.68 8.04 13.56
C ILE A 21 5.69 8.42 12.46
N THR A 22 6.22 8.86 11.32
CA THR A 22 5.45 9.07 10.08
C THR A 22 5.89 8.03 9.06
N VAL A 23 4.93 7.35 8.45
CA VAL A 23 5.12 6.30 7.46
C VAL A 23 4.52 6.76 6.14
N PHE A 24 5.30 6.72 5.05
CA PHE A 24 4.72 6.79 3.72
C PHE A 24 4.42 5.38 3.24
N ALA A 25 3.20 5.13 2.79
CA ALA A 25 2.79 3.85 2.26
C ALA A 25 2.07 3.97 0.92
N ALA A 26 2.33 2.99 0.05
CA ALA A 26 1.56 2.77 -1.15
C ALA A 26 0.07 2.59 -0.78
N SER A 27 -0.82 3.22 -1.54
CA SER A 27 -2.23 3.33 -1.14
C SER A 27 -3.01 2.00 -1.26
N ASP A 28 -2.52 1.02 -2.03
CA ASP A 28 -3.06 -0.35 -2.05
C ASP A 28 -2.99 -1.03 -0.69
N LEU A 29 -2.00 -0.66 0.13
CA LEU A 29 -1.74 -1.26 1.42
C LEU A 29 -2.70 -0.78 2.52
N LYS A 30 -3.51 0.26 2.24
CA LYS A 30 -4.25 1.03 3.25
C LYS A 30 -4.96 0.19 4.30
N PHE A 31 -5.84 -0.72 3.89
CA PHE A 31 -6.65 -1.48 4.85
C PHE A 31 -5.84 -2.52 5.62
N ALA A 32 -4.82 -3.10 4.98
CA ALA A 32 -3.93 -4.06 5.62
C ALA A 32 -3.05 -3.37 6.67
N LEU A 33 -2.41 -2.26 6.30
CA LEU A 33 -1.51 -1.52 7.19
C LEU A 33 -2.25 -0.76 8.28
N ASP A 34 -3.45 -0.24 8.03
CA ASP A 34 -4.31 0.31 9.09
C ASP A 34 -4.64 -0.79 10.14
N GLY A 35 -4.93 -2.01 9.69
CA GLY A 35 -5.12 -3.18 10.56
C GLY A 35 -3.86 -3.54 11.35
N ILE A 36 -2.70 -3.60 10.68
CA ILE A 36 -1.40 -3.91 11.30
C ILE A 36 -1.03 -2.85 12.33
N LYS A 37 -1.21 -1.57 12.00
CA LYS A 37 -1.01 -0.45 12.93
C LYS A 37 -1.87 -0.63 14.19
N ASN A 38 -3.16 -0.96 14.03
CA ASN A 38 -4.04 -1.16 15.18
C ASN A 38 -3.58 -2.34 16.06
N LEU A 39 -3.18 -3.46 15.45
CA LEU A 39 -2.62 -4.61 16.17
C LEU A 39 -1.34 -4.23 16.94
N PHE A 40 -0.44 -3.47 16.31
CA PHE A 40 0.78 -2.99 16.94
C PHE A 40 0.49 -2.08 18.15
N LEU A 41 -0.45 -1.14 18.01
CA LEU A 41 -0.78 -0.16 19.05
C LEU A 41 -1.51 -0.77 20.25
N VAL A 42 -2.20 -1.90 20.10
CA VAL A 42 -2.73 -2.67 21.25
C VAL A 42 -1.61 -3.10 22.19
N GLN A 43 -0.45 -3.50 21.63
CA GLN A 43 0.72 -3.91 22.39
C GLN A 43 1.60 -2.71 22.81
N ASN A 44 1.44 -1.57 22.16
CA ASN A 44 2.23 -0.36 22.34
C ASN A 44 1.34 0.89 22.49
N PRO A 45 0.51 0.99 23.55
CA PRO A 45 -0.56 1.99 23.64
C PRO A 45 -0.09 3.44 23.79
N LYS A 46 1.21 3.66 24.03
CA LYS A 46 1.81 5.00 24.14
C LYS A 46 2.42 5.50 22.83
N ASP A 47 2.63 4.60 21.87
CA ASP A 47 3.30 4.93 20.61
C ASP A 47 2.32 5.57 19.62
N GLN A 48 2.82 6.41 18.71
CA GLN A 48 2.01 7.05 17.67
C GLN A 48 2.58 6.78 16.29
N ILE A 49 1.72 6.28 15.39
CA ILE A 49 2.08 6.00 14.00
C ILE A 49 1.14 6.79 13.10
N GLU A 50 1.68 7.77 12.39
CA GLU A 50 0.97 8.49 11.33
C GLU A 50 1.29 7.85 9.98
N ILE A 51 0.27 7.51 9.19
CA ILE A 51 0.46 6.89 7.87
C ILE A 51 -0.10 7.82 6.81
N ILE A 52 0.73 8.16 5.84
CA ILE A 52 0.38 8.93 4.65
C ILE A 52 0.35 7.97 3.47
N TYR A 53 -0.81 7.90 2.82
CA TYR A 53 -1.03 7.01 1.68
C TYR A 53 -0.90 7.77 0.37
N GLY A 54 -0.16 7.20 -0.59
CA GLY A 54 0.04 7.79 -1.90
C GLY A 54 0.51 6.79 -2.96
N SER A 55 0.92 7.29 -4.12
CA SER A 55 1.58 6.46 -5.13
C SER A 55 3.06 6.28 -4.79
N SER A 56 3.59 5.07 -4.97
CA SER A 56 4.95 4.73 -4.56
C SER A 56 6.02 5.58 -5.25
N GLY A 57 5.83 5.91 -6.53
CA GLY A 57 6.76 6.79 -7.25
C GLY A 57 6.77 8.22 -6.70
N LYS A 58 5.64 8.73 -6.19
CA LYS A 58 5.62 10.02 -5.50
C LYS A 58 6.28 9.94 -4.13
N GLY A 59 6.04 8.87 -3.36
CA GLY A 59 6.72 8.64 -2.09
C GLY A 59 8.23 8.59 -2.25
N MET A 60 8.71 7.85 -3.25
CA MET A 60 10.12 7.81 -3.61
C MET A 60 10.67 9.21 -3.88
N ARG A 61 10.06 9.97 -4.80
CA ARG A 61 10.50 11.35 -5.10
C ARG A 61 10.47 12.26 -3.89
N GLN A 62 9.49 12.11 -2.99
CA GLN A 62 9.42 12.91 -1.77
C GLN A 62 10.59 12.58 -0.84
N ILE A 63 10.93 11.29 -0.68
CA ILE A 63 12.06 10.84 0.14
C ILE A 63 13.39 11.34 -0.46
N GLU A 64 13.58 11.22 -1.79
CA GLU A 64 14.76 11.77 -2.47
C GLU A 64 14.92 13.28 -2.26
N ASN A 65 13.79 14.00 -2.14
CA ASN A 65 13.76 15.43 -1.85
C ASN A 65 13.78 15.76 -0.34
N GLY A 66 14.06 14.78 0.52
CA GLY A 66 14.26 14.98 1.96
C GLY A 66 12.98 15.02 2.79
N ALA A 67 11.85 14.49 2.30
CA ALA A 67 10.64 14.35 3.12
C ALA A 67 10.92 13.48 4.36
N PRO A 68 10.48 13.90 5.56
CA PRO A 68 10.88 13.28 6.83
C PRO A 68 10.04 12.04 7.16
N TYR A 69 9.76 11.18 6.19
CA TYR A 69 9.12 9.89 6.45
C TYR A 69 10.12 8.96 7.11
N HIS A 70 9.72 8.23 8.15
CA HIS A 70 10.59 7.33 8.90
C HIS A 70 10.58 5.90 8.36
N LEU A 71 9.47 5.46 7.78
CA LEU A 71 9.40 4.23 6.99
C LEU A 71 8.78 4.52 5.63
N PHE A 72 9.19 3.73 4.65
CA PHE A 72 8.66 3.72 3.30
C PHE A 72 8.16 2.32 2.93
N PHE A 73 6.90 2.23 2.54
CA PHE A 73 6.27 1.02 1.99
C PHE A 73 5.87 1.30 0.55
N SER A 74 6.45 0.55 -0.39
CA SER A 74 6.30 0.74 -1.83
C SER A 74 5.62 -0.47 -2.47
N ALA A 75 4.70 -0.23 -3.40
CA ALA A 75 4.12 -1.24 -4.28
C ALA A 75 5.05 -1.65 -5.44
N ASN A 76 6.31 -1.19 -5.41
CA ASN A 76 7.39 -1.59 -6.31
C ASN A 76 8.70 -1.70 -5.50
N MET A 77 9.24 -2.92 -5.41
CA MET A 77 10.49 -3.21 -4.71
C MET A 77 11.66 -2.37 -5.23
N ASP A 78 11.74 -2.14 -6.55
CA ASP A 78 12.83 -1.40 -7.18
C ASP A 78 12.95 0.03 -6.65
N PHE A 79 11.83 0.66 -6.26
CA PHE A 79 11.88 2.00 -5.66
C PHE A 79 12.57 2.00 -4.31
N VAL A 80 12.35 0.95 -3.49
CA VAL A 80 13.00 0.83 -2.17
C VAL A 80 14.47 0.49 -2.34
N GLU A 81 14.79 -0.38 -3.30
CA GLU A 81 16.17 -0.74 -3.65
C GLU A 81 16.97 0.46 -4.17
N GLN A 82 16.36 1.28 -5.03
CA GLN A 82 16.98 2.51 -5.52
C GLN A 82 17.26 3.51 -4.38
N LEU A 83 16.30 3.73 -3.47
CA LEU A 83 16.52 4.59 -2.31
C LEU A 83 17.59 4.02 -1.37
N TYR A 84 17.65 2.70 -1.20
CA TYR A 84 18.68 2.05 -0.40
C TYR A 84 20.07 2.22 -1.02
N ALA A 85 20.20 2.03 -2.34
CA ALA A 85 21.46 2.24 -3.06
C ALA A 85 21.96 3.70 -2.95
N LYS A 86 21.05 4.66 -2.83
CA LYS A 86 21.37 6.09 -2.62
C LYS A 86 21.61 6.46 -1.15
N GLY A 87 21.34 5.56 -0.21
CA GLY A 87 21.45 5.80 1.23
C GLY A 87 20.28 6.57 1.86
N ASP A 88 19.19 6.79 1.11
CA ASP A 88 17.97 7.43 1.60
C ASP A 88 17.08 6.45 2.38
N VAL A 89 17.24 5.15 2.11
CA VAL A 89 16.75 4.05 2.94
C VAL A 89 17.94 3.40 3.66
N ALA A 90 17.87 3.31 4.99
CA ALA A 90 18.98 2.91 5.85
C ALA A 90 19.03 1.40 6.12
N THR A 91 17.89 0.72 6.03
CA THR A 91 17.81 -0.74 6.21
C THR A 91 17.75 -1.45 4.87
N LYS A 92 18.28 -2.68 4.81
CA LYS A 92 18.10 -3.54 3.64
C LYS A 92 16.60 -3.64 3.27
N PRO A 93 16.22 -3.39 2.00
CA PRO A 93 14.85 -3.56 1.54
C PRO A 93 14.34 -4.97 1.84
N LYS A 94 13.13 -5.06 2.36
CA LYS A 94 12.44 -6.33 2.60
C LYS A 94 11.21 -6.42 1.72
N LEU A 95 11.00 -7.58 1.11
CA LEU A 95 9.75 -7.91 0.44
C LEU A 95 8.67 -8.10 1.51
N TYR A 96 7.50 -7.48 1.35
CA TYR A 96 6.35 -7.75 2.21
C TYR A 96 5.21 -8.45 1.49
N ALA A 97 5.09 -8.28 0.17
CA ALA A 97 4.04 -8.93 -0.62
C ALA A 97 4.34 -8.93 -2.12
N VAL A 98 3.59 -9.76 -2.84
CA VAL A 98 3.26 -9.57 -4.25
C VAL A 98 1.79 -9.17 -4.37
N GLY A 99 1.54 -8.05 -5.04
CA GLY A 99 0.19 -7.53 -5.28
C GLY A 99 -0.49 -8.16 -6.50
N ARG A 100 -1.81 -7.96 -6.61
CA ARG A 100 -2.61 -8.36 -7.77
C ARG A 100 -3.56 -7.24 -8.20
N ILE A 101 -3.89 -7.21 -9.49
CA ILE A 101 -4.87 -6.29 -10.08
C ILE A 101 -6.16 -7.01 -10.47
N VAL A 102 -7.27 -6.29 -10.36
CA VAL A 102 -8.60 -6.77 -10.73
C VAL A 102 -9.33 -5.74 -11.57
N ILE A 103 -10.25 -6.20 -12.42
CA ILE A 103 -11.25 -5.33 -13.06
C ILE A 103 -12.46 -5.28 -12.13
N TRP A 104 -12.93 -4.07 -11.83
CA TRP A 104 -14.06 -3.83 -10.94
C TRP A 104 -14.99 -2.73 -11.47
N SER A 105 -16.28 -2.86 -11.18
CA SER A 105 -17.32 -1.90 -11.55
C SER A 105 -18.53 -2.04 -10.62
N LYS A 106 -19.25 -0.92 -10.41
CA LYS A 106 -20.60 -0.91 -9.80
C LYS A 106 -21.73 -0.94 -10.83
N HIS A 107 -21.40 -0.98 -12.12
CA HIS A 107 -22.39 -0.92 -13.18
C HIS A 107 -23.20 -2.23 -13.22
N LYS A 108 -24.53 -2.14 -13.33
CA LYS A 108 -25.43 -3.30 -13.30
C LYS A 108 -25.19 -4.34 -14.41
N ASN A 109 -24.52 -3.94 -15.49
CA ASN A 109 -24.17 -4.81 -16.62
C ASN A 109 -22.76 -5.40 -16.51
N PHE A 110 -22.03 -5.15 -15.41
CA PHE A 110 -20.73 -5.75 -15.20
C PHE A 110 -20.86 -7.25 -14.93
N GLN A 111 -20.07 -8.03 -15.65
CA GLN A 111 -20.03 -9.50 -15.55
C GLN A 111 -18.56 -9.92 -15.41
N PRO A 112 -18.09 -10.30 -14.21
CA PRO A 112 -16.69 -10.65 -13.98
C PRO A 112 -16.10 -11.65 -14.98
N GLU A 113 -16.88 -12.63 -15.39
CA GLU A 113 -16.51 -13.68 -16.35
C GLU A 113 -16.10 -13.15 -17.73
N LEU A 114 -16.57 -11.97 -18.13
CA LEU A 114 -16.20 -11.31 -19.39
C LEU A 114 -14.80 -10.68 -19.36
N GLY A 115 -14.18 -10.58 -18.17
CA GLY A 115 -12.82 -10.04 -18.03
C GLY A 115 -12.64 -8.68 -18.70
N PHE A 116 -11.70 -8.59 -19.64
CA PHE A 116 -11.37 -7.36 -20.37
C PHE A 116 -12.50 -6.86 -21.29
N GLU A 117 -13.42 -7.73 -21.73
CA GLU A 117 -14.55 -7.31 -22.58
C GLU A 117 -15.47 -6.33 -21.84
N ASN A 118 -15.53 -6.39 -20.49
CA ASN A 118 -16.22 -5.39 -19.68
C ASN A 118 -15.72 -3.96 -19.96
N LEU A 119 -14.42 -3.79 -20.23
CA LEU A 119 -13.81 -2.49 -20.48
C LEU A 119 -14.07 -1.98 -21.92
N GLN A 120 -14.42 -2.87 -22.85
CA GLN A 120 -14.78 -2.51 -24.22
C GLN A 120 -16.30 -2.32 -24.39
N ALA A 121 -17.10 -2.77 -23.42
CA ALA A 121 -18.55 -2.68 -23.45
C ALA A 121 -19.05 -1.24 -23.65
N SER A 122 -20.21 -1.10 -24.28
CA SER A 122 -20.84 0.21 -24.57
C SER A 122 -21.22 0.99 -23.32
N TRP A 123 -21.38 0.34 -22.16
CA TRP A 123 -21.63 1.02 -20.90
C TRP A 123 -20.35 1.54 -20.22
N ALA A 124 -19.17 1.03 -20.59
CA ALA A 124 -17.89 1.45 -20.05
C ALA A 124 -17.33 2.61 -20.89
N GLN A 125 -17.65 3.85 -20.48
CA GLN A 125 -17.25 5.08 -21.17
C GLN A 125 -16.10 5.79 -20.46
N LYS A 126 -15.98 5.64 -19.14
CA LYS A 126 -14.86 6.12 -18.33
C LYS A 126 -14.23 4.96 -17.57
N ILE A 127 -12.96 4.70 -17.83
CA ILE A 127 -12.23 3.56 -17.28
C ILE A 127 -11.11 4.07 -16.38
N ALA A 128 -11.25 3.85 -15.07
CA ALA A 128 -10.27 4.32 -14.11
C ALA A 128 -9.04 3.41 -14.05
N ILE A 129 -7.86 4.02 -14.16
CA ILE A 129 -6.58 3.39 -13.81
C ILE A 129 -5.77 4.35 -12.94
N ALA A 130 -4.86 3.84 -12.11
CA ALA A 130 -3.88 4.71 -11.48
C ALA A 130 -2.92 5.26 -12.55
N ASN A 131 -2.36 6.45 -12.34
CA ASN A 131 -1.49 7.08 -13.31
C ASN A 131 -0.21 6.23 -13.51
N PRO A 132 0.01 5.66 -14.71
CA PRO A 132 1.10 4.72 -14.96
C PRO A 132 2.49 5.36 -14.89
N THR A 133 2.59 6.69 -14.85
CA THR A 133 3.87 7.40 -14.79
C THR A 133 4.53 7.37 -13.40
N HIS A 134 3.77 7.05 -12.35
CA HIS A 134 4.30 7.01 -10.98
C HIS A 134 3.60 6.01 -10.05
N ALA A 135 2.48 5.42 -10.45
CA ALA A 135 1.79 4.40 -9.66
C ALA A 135 2.05 3.00 -10.25
N PRO A 136 2.71 2.08 -9.50
CA PRO A 136 2.99 0.72 -9.98
C PRO A 136 1.74 -0.03 -10.45
N TYR A 137 0.63 0.10 -9.74
CA TYR A 137 -0.65 -0.48 -10.16
C TYR A 137 -1.18 0.05 -11.50
N GLY A 138 -0.91 1.33 -11.80
CA GLY A 138 -1.26 1.93 -13.08
C GLY A 138 -0.42 1.39 -14.23
N GLU A 139 0.87 1.24 -13.98
CA GLU A 139 1.82 0.60 -14.91
C GLU A 139 1.38 -0.84 -15.22
N LYS A 140 1.05 -1.65 -14.20
CA LYS A 140 0.61 -3.03 -14.42
C LYS A 140 -0.76 -3.14 -15.07
N ALA A 141 -1.68 -2.23 -14.77
CA ALA A 141 -2.94 -2.10 -15.51
C ALA A 141 -2.70 -1.85 -17.00
N LYS A 142 -1.79 -0.91 -17.33
CA LYS A 142 -1.40 -0.63 -18.72
C LYS A 142 -0.76 -1.85 -19.39
N GLN A 143 0.20 -2.51 -18.74
CA GLN A 143 0.82 -3.73 -19.26
C GLN A 143 -0.22 -4.82 -19.55
N ALA A 144 -1.15 -5.04 -18.61
CA ALA A 144 -2.19 -6.05 -18.76
C ALA A 144 -3.13 -5.75 -19.94
N MET A 145 -3.56 -4.49 -20.10
CA MET A 145 -4.38 -4.07 -21.24
C MET A 145 -3.62 -4.17 -22.57
N GLN A 146 -2.31 -3.92 -22.57
CA GLN A 146 -1.46 -4.07 -23.76
C GLN A 146 -1.30 -5.54 -24.16
N LYS A 147 -1.00 -6.43 -23.20
CA LYS A 147 -0.90 -7.88 -23.47
C LYS A 147 -2.26 -8.48 -23.85
N ALA A 148 -3.35 -7.96 -23.31
CA ALA A 148 -4.71 -8.33 -23.71
C ALA A 148 -5.15 -7.74 -25.07
N GLY A 149 -4.35 -6.86 -25.68
CA GLY A 149 -4.63 -6.28 -27.00
C GLY A 149 -5.71 -5.20 -27.02
N ILE A 150 -6.21 -4.73 -25.87
CA ILE A 150 -7.34 -3.78 -25.81
C ILE A 150 -6.91 -2.32 -25.59
N TYR A 151 -5.64 -2.08 -25.20
CA TYR A 151 -5.21 -0.77 -24.72
C TYR A 151 -5.47 0.36 -25.72
N ASP A 152 -5.15 0.15 -27.00
CA ASP A 152 -5.29 1.18 -28.02
C ASP A 152 -6.75 1.54 -28.31
N ASP A 153 -7.67 0.59 -28.16
CA ASP A 153 -9.11 0.80 -28.36
C ASP A 153 -9.73 1.63 -27.24
N ILE A 154 -9.22 1.50 -26.01
CA ILE A 154 -9.83 2.11 -24.83
C ILE A 154 -9.02 3.27 -24.24
N LYS A 155 -7.83 3.57 -24.77
CA LYS A 155 -6.95 4.62 -24.20
C LYS A 155 -7.61 6.00 -24.10
N SER A 156 -8.52 6.32 -25.01
CA SER A 156 -9.29 7.58 -25.00
C SER A 156 -10.35 7.65 -23.90
N LYS A 157 -10.76 6.51 -23.34
CA LYS A 157 -11.72 6.38 -22.24
C LYS A 157 -11.04 6.42 -20.86
N LEU A 158 -9.71 6.37 -20.81
CA LEU A 158 -8.98 6.25 -19.55
C LEU A 158 -9.08 7.54 -18.74
N VAL A 159 -9.45 7.39 -17.47
CA VAL A 159 -9.37 8.46 -16.45
C VAL A 159 -8.34 8.05 -15.41
N MET A 160 -7.38 8.93 -15.13
CA MET A 160 -6.23 8.58 -14.30
C MET A 160 -6.40 9.08 -12.87
N GLY A 161 -6.36 8.16 -11.92
CA GLY A 161 -6.20 8.47 -10.50
C GLY A 161 -4.74 8.69 -10.15
N GLU A 162 -4.48 9.63 -9.25
CA GLU A 162 -3.18 9.93 -8.65
C GLU A 162 -2.58 8.71 -7.92
N ASN A 163 -3.42 7.84 -7.37
CA ASN A 163 -2.98 6.58 -6.80
C ASN A 163 -4.11 5.56 -6.91
N ILE A 164 -3.83 4.33 -6.50
CA ILE A 164 -4.79 3.24 -6.71
C ILE A 164 -6.02 3.35 -5.80
N SER A 165 -5.90 4.00 -4.64
CA SER A 165 -7.05 4.27 -3.77
C SER A 165 -7.96 5.35 -4.37
N GLN A 166 -7.38 6.41 -4.94
CA GLN A 166 -8.18 7.40 -5.67
C GLN A 166 -8.86 6.78 -6.90
N THR A 167 -8.17 5.90 -7.60
CA THR A 167 -8.71 5.15 -8.74
C THR A 167 -9.93 4.32 -8.34
N ALA A 168 -9.85 3.55 -7.26
CA ALA A 168 -10.99 2.82 -6.71
C ALA A 168 -12.12 3.78 -6.28
N GLY A 169 -11.77 4.92 -5.70
CA GLY A 169 -12.72 5.98 -5.34
C GLY A 169 -13.50 6.54 -6.54
N PHE A 170 -12.87 6.68 -7.71
CA PHE A 170 -13.57 7.13 -8.92
C PHE A 170 -14.69 6.16 -9.32
N ILE A 171 -14.43 4.86 -9.24
CA ILE A 171 -15.43 3.82 -9.55
C ILE A 171 -16.51 3.79 -8.46
N ALA A 172 -16.10 3.81 -7.19
CA ALA A 172 -17.02 3.76 -6.05
C ALA A 172 -18.04 4.91 -6.04
N ASN A 173 -17.60 6.10 -6.44
CA ASN A 173 -18.39 7.32 -6.47
C ASN A 173 -19.07 7.59 -7.83
N GLY A 174 -18.93 6.68 -8.81
CA GLY A 174 -19.54 6.84 -10.14
C GLY A 174 -18.90 7.91 -11.04
N ALA A 175 -17.70 8.39 -10.70
CA ALA A 175 -16.91 9.25 -11.58
C ALA A 175 -16.28 8.47 -12.75
N ALA A 176 -16.12 7.16 -12.59
CA ALA A 176 -15.77 6.19 -13.63
C ALA A 176 -16.73 5.00 -13.61
N ASP A 177 -16.97 4.40 -14.76
CA ASP A 177 -17.93 3.29 -14.92
C ASP A 177 -17.31 1.96 -14.48
N ALA A 178 -16.03 1.77 -14.79
CA ALA A 178 -15.23 0.60 -14.43
C ALA A 178 -13.78 1.01 -14.23
N GLY A 179 -12.94 0.08 -13.80
CA GLY A 179 -11.50 0.31 -13.81
C GLY A 179 -10.70 -0.88 -13.33
N ILE A 180 -9.37 -0.72 -13.40
CA ILE A 180 -8.42 -1.69 -12.89
C ILE A 180 -7.89 -1.18 -11.54
N ILE A 181 -8.18 -1.93 -10.48
CA ILE A 181 -7.83 -1.60 -9.09
C ILE A 181 -6.96 -2.68 -8.46
N ALA A 182 -6.43 -2.41 -7.26
CA ALA A 182 -5.75 -3.42 -6.47
C ALA A 182 -6.75 -4.43 -5.89
N LEU A 183 -6.40 -5.72 -5.91
CA LEU A 183 -7.18 -6.78 -5.24
C LEU A 183 -7.41 -6.44 -3.76
N SER A 184 -6.42 -5.85 -3.08
CA SER A 184 -6.52 -5.44 -1.68
C SER A 184 -7.63 -4.42 -1.41
N LEU A 185 -7.93 -3.57 -2.38
CA LEU A 185 -9.02 -2.61 -2.28
C LEU A 185 -10.37 -3.27 -2.58
N ALA A 186 -10.42 -4.23 -3.52
CA ALA A 186 -11.63 -5.02 -3.77
C ALA A 186 -12.00 -5.89 -2.55
N CYS A 187 -11.01 -6.42 -1.83
CA CYS A 187 -11.20 -7.16 -0.58
C CYS A 187 -11.51 -6.27 0.63
N ALA A 188 -11.43 -4.94 0.50
CA ALA A 188 -11.73 -4.03 1.60
C ALA A 188 -13.23 -4.03 1.94
N PRO A 189 -13.63 -3.83 3.21
CA PRO A 189 -15.03 -3.90 3.62
C PRO A 189 -15.98 -3.03 2.80
N ALA A 190 -15.52 -1.86 2.34
CA ALA A 190 -16.31 -0.94 1.53
C ALA A 190 -16.76 -1.53 0.18
N ILE A 191 -15.99 -2.46 -0.40
CA ILE A 191 -16.34 -3.15 -1.65
C ILE A 191 -16.84 -4.56 -1.36
N ALA A 192 -16.12 -5.33 -0.55
CA ALA A 192 -16.41 -6.73 -0.26
C ALA A 192 -17.80 -6.97 0.36
N ASN A 193 -18.28 -6.03 1.19
CA ASN A 193 -19.59 -6.12 1.85
C ASN A 193 -20.71 -5.36 1.10
N SER A 194 -20.43 -4.86 -0.11
CA SER A 194 -21.43 -4.18 -0.94
C SER A 194 -22.12 -5.15 -1.90
N ASP A 195 -23.25 -4.72 -2.48
CA ASP A 195 -23.93 -5.45 -3.56
C ASP A 195 -23.13 -5.51 -4.87
N HIS A 196 -22.00 -4.78 -4.95
CA HIS A 196 -21.11 -4.70 -6.09
C HIS A 196 -19.72 -5.26 -5.75
N ASN A 197 -19.66 -6.39 -5.05
CA ASN A 197 -18.41 -6.98 -4.57
C ASN A 197 -17.70 -7.88 -5.61
N ALA A 198 -18.36 -8.19 -6.73
CA ALA A 198 -17.81 -9.05 -7.76
C ALA A 198 -16.69 -8.35 -8.55
N TYR A 199 -15.63 -9.06 -8.90
CA TYR A 199 -14.50 -8.56 -9.68
C TYR A 199 -13.89 -9.66 -10.55
N TYR A 200 -13.21 -9.27 -11.63
CA TYR A 200 -12.38 -10.18 -12.42
C TYR A 200 -10.93 -10.09 -11.97
N LEU A 201 -10.36 -11.21 -11.52
CA LEU A 201 -8.93 -11.30 -11.20
C LEU A 201 -8.13 -11.43 -12.50
N ILE A 202 -7.31 -10.43 -12.80
CA ILE A 202 -6.47 -10.42 -14.01
C ILE A 202 -5.36 -11.46 -13.83
N ASP A 203 -5.15 -12.27 -14.87
CA ASP A 203 -4.06 -13.25 -14.97
C ASP A 203 -2.70 -12.56 -14.78
N ASP A 204 -1.88 -13.08 -13.89
CA ASP A 204 -0.59 -12.46 -13.52
C ASP A 204 0.44 -12.54 -14.66
N ARG A 205 0.26 -13.42 -15.65
CA ARG A 205 1.09 -13.47 -16.86
C ARG A 205 0.89 -12.24 -17.76
N LEU A 206 -0.20 -11.49 -17.56
CA LEU A 206 -0.52 -10.32 -18.37
C LEU A 206 0.29 -9.07 -17.99
N HIS A 207 1.01 -9.08 -16.87
CA HIS A 207 1.86 -7.96 -16.45
C HIS A 207 3.12 -8.49 -15.75
N ASP A 208 4.09 -7.62 -15.49
CA ASP A 208 5.23 -8.03 -14.67
C ASP A 208 4.81 -8.11 -13.19
N PRO A 209 5.47 -8.93 -12.36
CA PRO A 209 5.10 -9.07 -10.94
C PRO A 209 5.02 -7.73 -10.19
N LEU A 210 4.02 -7.60 -9.31
CA LEU A 210 3.86 -6.48 -8.38
C LEU A 210 4.60 -6.76 -7.08
N THR A 211 5.92 -6.93 -7.12
CA THR A 211 6.73 -7.13 -5.91
C THR A 211 6.76 -5.84 -5.09
N GLN A 212 6.46 -5.94 -3.80
CA GLN A 212 6.29 -4.80 -2.91
C GLN A 212 7.25 -4.86 -1.73
N GLY A 213 7.88 -3.72 -1.45
CA GLY A 213 9.01 -3.64 -0.53
C GLY A 213 8.86 -2.55 0.51
N TYR A 214 9.59 -2.68 1.61
CA TYR A 214 9.64 -1.65 2.65
C TYR A 214 11.02 -1.52 3.30
N GLY A 215 11.24 -0.36 3.90
CA GLY A 215 12.49 -0.01 4.59
C GLY A 215 12.33 1.16 5.56
N ILE A 216 13.22 1.21 6.54
CA ILE A 216 13.41 2.39 7.39
C ILE A 216 14.25 3.40 6.60
N THR A 217 13.75 4.62 6.49
CA THR A 217 14.48 5.70 5.80
C THR A 217 15.66 6.20 6.65
N LYS A 218 16.51 7.04 6.07
CA LYS A 218 17.52 7.78 6.83
C LYS A 218 16.92 8.58 8.00
N ALA A 219 15.78 9.24 7.78
CA ALA A 219 15.09 10.01 8.81
C ALA A 219 14.55 9.14 9.97
N GLY A 220 14.20 7.88 9.70
CA GLY A 220 13.73 6.95 10.72
C GLY A 220 14.81 6.13 11.41
N SER A 221 16.06 6.19 10.93
CA SER A 221 17.12 5.24 11.29
C SER A 221 17.50 5.23 12.78
N SER A 222 17.38 6.37 13.47
CA SER A 222 17.69 6.50 14.90
C SER A 222 16.47 6.31 15.81
N LEU A 223 15.28 6.06 15.27
CA LEU A 223 14.04 6.00 16.03
C LEU A 223 13.73 4.56 16.46
N PRO A 224 13.71 4.26 17.78
CA PRO A 224 13.40 2.91 18.27
C PRO A 224 12.03 2.43 17.80
N LEU A 225 11.02 3.30 17.78
CA LEU A 225 9.68 2.97 17.28
C LEU A 225 9.68 2.59 15.80
N ALA A 226 10.49 3.23 14.95
CA ALA A 226 10.58 2.86 13.54
C ALA A 226 11.11 1.44 13.39
N ARG A 227 12.11 1.07 14.19
CA ARG A 227 12.64 -0.30 14.24
C ARG A 227 11.61 -1.31 14.73
N LYS A 228 10.91 -1.01 15.84
CA LYS A 228 9.85 -1.88 16.37
C LYS A 228 8.76 -2.15 15.34
N PHE A 229 8.27 -1.10 14.66
CA PHE A 229 7.23 -1.26 13.65
C PHE A 229 7.73 -1.98 12.39
N TYR A 230 8.97 -1.72 11.97
CA TYR A 230 9.62 -2.45 10.88
C TYR A 230 9.70 -3.95 11.17
N ASP A 231 10.15 -4.34 12.36
CA ASP A 231 10.23 -5.76 12.75
C ASP A 231 8.84 -6.38 12.94
N PHE A 232 7.85 -5.60 13.39
CA PHE A 232 6.47 -6.08 13.56
C PHE A 232 5.82 -6.54 12.25
N MET A 233 6.24 -6.00 11.10
CA MET A 233 5.72 -6.41 9.79
C MET A 233 6.00 -7.88 9.46
N GLU A 234 6.97 -8.51 10.13
CA GLU A 234 7.32 -9.94 9.94
C GLU A 234 6.57 -10.88 10.89
N THR A 235 5.74 -10.34 11.78
CA THR A 235 4.95 -11.14 12.72
C THR A 235 3.83 -11.89 12.01
N LYS A 236 3.38 -12.99 12.62
CA LYS A 236 2.29 -13.81 12.08
C LYS A 236 1.01 -12.99 11.90
N GLU A 237 0.68 -12.13 12.85
CA GLU A 237 -0.50 -11.28 12.86
C GLU A 237 -0.45 -10.25 11.73
N ALA A 238 0.73 -9.68 11.45
CA ALA A 238 0.90 -8.76 10.33
C ALA A 238 0.71 -9.49 8.98
N ILE A 239 1.34 -10.66 8.82
CA ILE A 239 1.20 -11.51 7.63
C ILE A 239 -0.26 -11.94 7.42
N GLU A 240 -0.98 -12.29 8.47
CA GLU A 240 -2.41 -12.64 8.39
C GLU A 240 -3.28 -11.45 7.95
N SER A 241 -2.99 -10.24 8.46
CA SER A 241 -3.63 -9.02 7.97
C SER A 241 -3.39 -8.82 6.48
N MET A 242 -2.16 -9.02 5.99
CA MET A 242 -1.83 -8.94 4.56
C MET A 242 -2.62 -9.96 3.73
N LYS A 243 -2.63 -11.23 4.14
CA LYS A 243 -3.35 -12.31 3.43
C LYS A 243 -4.85 -12.04 3.34
N LYS A 244 -5.44 -11.48 4.39
CA LYS A 244 -6.86 -11.11 4.42
C LYS A 244 -7.24 -10.15 3.28
N TYR A 245 -6.32 -9.30 2.83
CA TYR A 245 -6.51 -8.36 1.73
C TYR A 245 -5.86 -8.84 0.42
N GLY A 246 -5.66 -10.15 0.24
CA GLY A 246 -5.25 -10.70 -1.06
C GLY A 246 -3.79 -10.47 -1.45
N PHE A 247 -2.93 -10.11 -0.50
CA PHE A 247 -1.48 -10.08 -0.71
C PHE A 247 -0.89 -11.50 -0.55
N SER A 248 0.04 -11.89 -1.43
CA SER A 248 0.79 -13.16 -1.33
C SER A 248 2.24 -12.93 -0.88
N ALA A 249 2.82 -13.92 -0.19
CA ALA A 249 4.21 -13.88 0.29
C ALA A 249 5.26 -14.23 -0.78
N SER A 250 4.81 -14.71 -1.95
CA SER A 250 5.63 -15.07 -3.10
C SER A 250 4.84 -14.84 -4.39
N SER A 251 5.55 -14.57 -5.49
CA SER A 251 5.03 -14.81 -6.83
C SER A 251 4.95 -16.31 -7.03
N ASN A 252 3.79 -16.85 -7.42
CA ASN A 252 3.46 -18.26 -7.66
C ASN A 252 2.81 -19.00 -6.48
N ASN A 253 1.60 -19.54 -6.71
CA ASN A 253 1.47 -20.86 -7.35
C ASN A 253 0.65 -20.72 -8.64
#